data_AF-D8PXE2-F1
#
_entry.id   AF-D8PXE2-F1
#
_cell.length_a   1.000
_cell.length_b   1.000
_cell.length_c   1.000
_cell.angle_alpha   90.00
_cell.angle_beta   90.00
_cell.angle_gamma   90.00
#
_symmetry.space_group_name_H-M   'P 1'
#
loop_
_entity.id
_entity.type
_entity.pdbx_description
1 polymer ?
#
loop_
_entity_poly.entity_id
_entity_poly.type
_entity_poly.pdbx_seq_one_letter_code
_entity_poly.pdbx_strand_id
1 'polypeptide(L)'
;MAVWGRVGVQICEAATTLFDKSKKSLIGDGSFHGFVAATLHEVPNAQAVAPPEAYGALVYAQQGQTVQKRVSEIMPGDVVLLRDAKLKGHKGLAAYSLSVGQGEDVVGIVGEFEGKKSKVRVFQANQHVGQQTVESVSYRLDDLKSGTIKVFRVLEA
;
A
#
# COMPACT_ATOMS: atom_id res chain seq x y z
N MET A 1 12.00 1.99 -20.03
CA MET A 1 11.26 0.75 -19.69
C MET A 1 10.12 1.15 -18.77
N ALA A 2 8.97 1.50 -19.37
CA ALA A 2 7.81 2.00 -18.64
C ALA A 2 7.04 0.81 -18.05
N VAL A 3 7.37 0.42 -16.83
CA VAL A 3 6.68 -0.71 -16.16
C VAL A 3 5.34 -0.28 -15.57
N TRP A 4 4.90 0.98 -15.73
CA TRP A 4 3.53 1.36 -15.39
C TRP A 4 2.67 1.29 -16.66
N GLY A 5 1.91 0.21 -16.75
CA GLY A 5 1.05 -0.13 -17.88
C GLY A 5 -0.43 -0.22 -17.50
N ARG A 6 -1.20 -0.86 -18.37
CA ARG A 6 -2.66 -1.04 -18.22
C ARG A 6 -3.05 -1.67 -16.89
N VAL A 7 -2.27 -2.64 -16.39
CA VAL A 7 -2.55 -3.36 -15.14
C VAL A 7 -2.53 -2.44 -13.91
N GLY A 8 -1.56 -1.53 -13.78
CA GLY A 8 -1.50 -0.62 -12.63
C GLY A 8 -2.72 0.31 -12.54
N VAL A 9 -3.18 0.82 -13.68
CA VAL A 9 -4.40 1.64 -13.76
C VAL A 9 -5.62 0.83 -13.32
N GLN A 10 -5.79 -0.38 -13.85
CA GLN A 10 -6.91 -1.26 -13.52
C GLN A 10 -6.92 -1.66 -12.04
N ILE A 11 -5.76 -1.93 -11.44
CA ILE A 11 -5.64 -2.23 -10.01
C ILE A 11 -6.08 -1.03 -9.16
N CYS A 12 -5.67 0.19 -9.54
CA CYS A 12 -6.08 1.38 -8.81
C CYS A 12 -7.60 1.63 -8.90
N GLU A 13 -8.19 1.40 -10.08
CA GLU A 13 -9.65 1.51 -10.30
C GLU A 13 -10.42 0.46 -9.49
N ALA A 14 -9.95 -0.80 -9.52
CA ALA A 14 -10.51 -1.89 -8.72
C ALA A 14 -10.43 -1.58 -7.21
N ALA A 15 -9.28 -1.12 -6.72
CA ALA A 15 -9.10 -0.74 -5.32
C ALA A 15 -10.05 0.37 -4.90
N THR A 16 -10.26 1.38 -5.77
CA THR A 16 -11.21 2.48 -5.52
C THR A 16 -12.65 1.95 -5.43
N THR A 17 -13.03 1.06 -6.34
CA THR A 17 -14.36 0.44 -6.36
C THR A 17 -14.60 -0.40 -5.10
N LEU A 18 -13.61 -1.20 -4.70
CA LEU A 18 -13.69 -2.02 -3.49
C LEU A 18 -13.68 -1.18 -2.22
N PHE A 19 -12.95 -0.06 -2.20
CA PHE A 19 -12.99 0.91 -1.11
C PHE A 19 -14.42 1.44 -0.90
N ASP A 20 -15.11 1.84 -1.97
CA ASP A 20 -16.50 2.29 -1.86
C ASP A 20 -17.47 1.17 -1.49
N LYS A 21 -17.28 -0.03 -2.06
CA LYS A 21 -18.08 -1.22 -1.75
C LYS A 21 -17.93 -1.65 -0.29
N SER A 22 -16.76 -1.45 0.31
CA SER A 22 -16.46 -1.83 1.70
C SER A 22 -17.40 -1.18 2.73
N LYS A 23 -18.02 -0.05 2.38
CA LYS A 23 -19.01 0.66 3.22
C LYS A 23 -20.27 -0.16 3.50
N LYS A 24 -20.53 -1.20 2.71
CA LYS A 24 -21.76 -2.03 2.80
C LYS A 24 -21.48 -3.53 2.86
N SER A 25 -20.27 -3.97 2.55
CA SER A 25 -19.91 -5.39 2.52
C SER A 25 -18.45 -5.60 2.88
N LEU A 26 -18.15 -6.73 3.52
CA LEU A 26 -16.77 -7.18 3.74
C LEU A 26 -16.05 -7.40 2.39
N ILE A 27 -14.78 -6.98 2.32
CA ILE A 27 -13.91 -7.23 1.17
C ILE A 27 -12.88 -8.28 1.56
N GLY A 28 -12.73 -9.32 0.73
CA GLY A 28 -11.90 -10.47 1.06
C GLY A 28 -12.34 -11.12 2.38
N ASP A 29 -11.40 -11.33 3.28
CA ASP A 29 -11.63 -11.80 4.65
C ASP A 29 -11.51 -10.68 5.71
N GLY A 30 -11.38 -9.42 5.27
CA GLY A 30 -11.16 -8.26 6.13
C GLY A 30 -9.71 -8.05 6.59
N SER A 31 -8.78 -8.93 6.22
CA SER A 31 -7.35 -8.73 6.47
C SER A 31 -6.70 -7.80 5.44
N PHE A 32 -5.52 -7.27 5.76
CA PHE A 32 -4.73 -6.46 4.81
C PHE A 32 -4.42 -7.25 3.54
N HIS A 33 -3.95 -8.49 3.70
CA HIS A 33 -3.65 -9.40 2.59
C HIS A 33 -4.91 -9.77 1.80
N GLY A 34 -6.02 -10.02 2.48
CA GLY A 34 -7.30 -10.33 1.86
C GLY A 34 -7.83 -9.18 1.00
N PHE A 35 -7.65 -7.92 1.42
CA PHE A 35 -7.98 -6.77 0.60
C PHE A 35 -7.13 -6.68 -0.68
N VAL A 36 -5.81 -6.87 -0.56
CA VAL A 36 -4.91 -6.86 -1.74
C VAL A 36 -5.27 -8.01 -2.68
N ALA A 37 -5.43 -9.23 -2.16
CA ALA A 37 -5.81 -10.40 -2.96
C ALA A 37 -7.15 -10.21 -3.69
N ALA A 38 -8.18 -9.70 -2.98
CA ALA A 38 -9.46 -9.39 -3.59
C ALA A 38 -9.34 -8.33 -4.69
N THR A 39 -8.50 -7.31 -4.50
CA THR A 39 -8.26 -6.28 -5.52
C THR A 39 -7.61 -6.87 -6.78
N LEU A 40 -6.55 -7.67 -6.62
CA LEU A 40 -5.85 -8.26 -7.77
C LEU A 40 -6.75 -9.25 -8.53
N HIS A 41 -7.65 -9.95 -7.85
CA HIS A 41 -8.61 -10.86 -8.46
C HIS A 41 -9.62 -10.15 -9.40
N GLU A 42 -9.92 -8.86 -9.16
CA GLU A 42 -10.79 -8.08 -10.06
C GLU A 42 -10.08 -7.65 -11.36
N VAL A 43 -8.77 -7.91 -11.49
CA VAL A 43 -7.96 -7.52 -12.65
C VAL A 43 -7.44 -8.78 -13.36
N PRO A 44 -8.07 -9.23 -14.45
CA PRO A 44 -7.78 -10.54 -15.08
C PRO A 44 -6.33 -10.79 -15.47
N ASN A 45 -5.59 -9.73 -15.83
CA ASN A 45 -4.19 -9.84 -16.27
C ASN A 45 -3.19 -9.49 -15.15
N ALA A 46 -3.63 -9.27 -13.92
CA ALA A 46 -2.72 -9.03 -12.80
C ALA A 46 -2.15 -10.37 -12.32
N GLN A 47 -0.83 -10.42 -12.12
CA GLN A 47 -0.21 -11.55 -11.45
C GLN A 47 -0.80 -11.72 -10.04
N ALA A 48 -1.27 -12.93 -9.74
CA ALA A 48 -1.76 -13.27 -8.41
C ALA A 48 -0.63 -13.20 -7.35
N VAL A 49 -1.00 -13.00 -6.08
CA VAL A 49 -0.05 -13.01 -4.97
C VAL A 49 0.58 -14.41 -4.87
N ALA A 50 1.91 -14.50 -5.01
CA ALA A 50 2.64 -15.75 -4.82
C ALA A 50 3.24 -15.83 -3.40
N PRO A 51 3.21 -16.98 -2.71
CA PRO A 51 3.93 -17.16 -1.45
C PRO A 51 5.46 -17.01 -1.66
N PRO A 52 6.21 -16.43 -0.70
CA PRO A 52 5.79 -15.88 0.59
C PRO A 52 5.56 -14.35 0.55
N GLU A 53 4.59 -13.86 -0.24
CA GLU A 53 4.27 -12.43 -0.47
C GLU A 53 5.14 -11.76 -1.54
N ALA A 54 5.19 -12.37 -2.72
CA ALA A 54 5.67 -11.72 -3.92
C ALA A 54 4.50 -10.96 -4.59
N TYR A 55 4.40 -9.65 -4.35
CA TYR A 55 3.44 -8.75 -5.02
C TYR A 55 3.93 -8.27 -6.40
N GLY A 56 5.02 -8.84 -6.92
CA GLY A 56 5.67 -8.45 -8.16
C GLY A 56 7.03 -7.79 -7.96
N ALA A 57 7.42 -6.88 -8.85
CA ALA A 57 8.76 -6.30 -8.89
C ALA A 57 8.97 -5.22 -7.82
N LEU A 58 10.04 -5.34 -7.02
CA LEU A 58 10.38 -4.34 -5.99
C LEU A 58 10.82 -3.00 -6.62
N VAL A 59 9.97 -1.97 -6.48
CA VAL A 59 10.15 -0.60 -6.98
C VAL A 59 10.89 0.27 -5.97
N TYR A 60 10.49 0.20 -4.70
CA TYR A 60 11.02 1.02 -3.63
C TYR A 60 11.26 0.18 -2.38
N ALA A 61 12.36 0.43 -1.67
CA ALA A 61 12.62 -0.14 -0.36
C ALA A 61 13.34 0.88 0.52
N GLN A 62 12.85 1.05 1.74
CA GLN A 62 13.41 1.93 2.74
C GLN A 62 13.41 1.22 4.09
N GLN A 63 14.49 1.37 4.85
CA GLN A 63 14.61 0.90 6.22
C GLN A 63 15.02 2.07 7.13
N GLY A 64 14.17 2.42 8.09
CA GLY A 64 14.33 3.65 8.87
C GLY A 64 14.43 4.87 7.95
N GLN A 65 15.44 5.70 8.15
CA GLN A 65 15.66 6.89 7.31
C GLN A 65 16.43 6.59 6.01
N THR A 66 16.84 5.34 5.77
CA THR A 66 17.71 4.97 4.65
C THR A 66 16.90 4.35 3.52
N VAL A 67 16.92 4.98 2.33
CA VAL A 67 16.38 4.39 1.10
C VAL A 67 17.40 3.40 0.54
N GLN A 68 17.06 2.11 0.58
CA GLN A 68 17.92 1.03 0.08
C GLN A 68 17.75 0.81 -1.43
N LYS A 69 16.54 1.03 -1.96
CA LYS A 69 16.24 0.81 -3.38
C LYS A 69 15.22 1.83 -3.87
N ARG A 70 15.47 2.40 -5.05
CA ARG A 70 14.51 3.22 -5.82
C ARG A 70 14.72 2.95 -7.31
N VAL A 71 14.03 1.94 -7.82
CA VAL A 71 14.18 1.47 -9.23
C VAL A 71 13.37 2.35 -10.19
N SER A 72 12.18 2.76 -9.77
CA SER A 72 11.33 3.68 -10.51
C SER A 72 10.49 4.51 -9.55
N GLU A 73 9.73 5.46 -10.09
CA GLU A 73 8.70 6.16 -9.33
C GLU A 73 7.62 5.18 -8.84
N ILE A 74 7.07 5.45 -7.65
CA ILE A 74 5.90 4.77 -7.09
C ILE A 74 4.68 5.27 -7.84
N MET A 75 3.84 4.35 -8.31
CA MET A 75 2.69 4.68 -9.15
C MET A 75 1.38 4.15 -8.54
N PRO A 76 0.22 4.74 -8.87
CA PRO A 76 -1.07 4.17 -8.51
C PRO A 76 -1.21 2.73 -8.99
N GLY A 77 -1.77 1.87 -8.14
CA GLY A 77 -1.88 0.42 -8.36
C GLY A 77 -0.68 -0.39 -7.88
N ASP A 78 0.44 0.24 -7.50
CA ASP A 78 1.52 -0.47 -6.80
C ASP A 78 1.04 -0.97 -5.41
N VAL A 79 1.64 -2.02 -4.88
CA VAL A 79 1.36 -2.55 -3.54
C VAL A 79 2.40 -2.01 -2.55
N VAL A 80 1.96 -1.41 -1.45
CA VAL A 80 2.82 -1.03 -0.33
C VAL A 80 2.81 -2.11 0.75
N LEU A 81 3.94 -2.28 1.42
CA LEU A 81 4.10 -3.08 2.62
C LEU A 81 4.82 -2.26 3.69
N LEU A 82 4.27 -2.22 4.90
CA LEU A 82 4.85 -1.58 6.08
C LEU A 82 5.04 -2.63 7.17
N ARG A 83 6.28 -2.74 7.67
CA ARG A 83 6.67 -3.67 8.74
C ARG A 83 7.36 -2.92 9.86
N ASP A 84 6.85 -3.03 11.07
CA ASP A 84 7.37 -2.38 12.29
C ASP A 84 7.65 -0.87 12.08
N ALA A 85 6.86 -0.23 11.23
CA ALA A 85 7.11 1.12 10.75
C ALA A 85 6.72 2.14 11.81
N LYS A 86 7.69 2.96 12.23
CA LYS A 86 7.45 4.08 13.15
C LYS A 86 7.66 5.40 12.41
N LEU A 87 6.58 6.11 12.15
CA LEU A 87 6.61 7.40 11.46
C LEU A 87 6.47 8.54 12.48
N LYS A 88 7.31 9.56 12.38
CA LYS A 88 7.22 10.78 13.17
C LYS A 88 7.44 12.00 12.29
N GLY A 89 6.48 12.91 12.30
CA GLY A 89 6.50 14.12 11.49
C GLY A 89 5.58 15.19 12.04
N HIS A 90 5.22 16.14 11.19
CA HIS A 90 4.32 17.25 11.54
C HIS A 90 3.13 17.32 10.57
N LYS A 91 1.94 17.54 11.13
CA LYS A 91 0.72 17.90 10.40
C LYS A 91 0.35 19.34 10.77
N GLY A 92 0.77 20.29 9.93
CA GLY A 92 0.74 21.71 10.29
C GLY A 92 1.70 21.95 11.47
N LEU A 93 1.21 22.58 12.54
CA LEU A 93 2.00 22.82 13.75
C LEU A 93 2.05 21.61 14.70
N ALA A 94 1.13 20.66 14.57
CA ALA A 94 1.04 19.52 15.46
C ALA A 94 2.03 18.42 15.05
N ALA A 95 2.89 17.98 15.98
CA ALA A 95 3.70 16.78 15.81
C ALA A 95 2.81 15.53 15.86
N TYR A 96 3.18 14.49 15.12
CA TYR A 96 2.53 13.19 15.18
C TYR A 96 3.57 12.07 15.31
N SER A 97 3.14 10.96 15.90
CA SER A 97 3.87 9.70 15.95
C SER A 97 2.89 8.58 15.66
N LEU A 98 3.21 7.76 14.66
CA LEU A 98 2.36 6.65 14.21
C LEU A 98 3.20 5.38 14.15
N SER A 99 2.66 4.29 14.70
CA SER A 99 3.21 2.95 14.55
C SER A 99 2.30 2.15 13.63
N VAL A 100 2.86 1.47 12.64
CA VAL A 100 2.13 0.72 11.61
C VAL A 100 2.81 -0.63 11.40
N GLY A 101 2.02 -1.69 11.23
CA GLY A 101 2.54 -3.02 11.01
C GLY A 101 3.28 -3.60 12.21
N GLN A 102 2.74 -3.42 13.42
CA GLN A 102 3.29 -4.03 14.63
C GLN A 102 2.72 -5.44 14.77
N GLY A 103 3.59 -6.45 14.76
CA GLY A 103 3.23 -7.86 14.90
C GLY A 103 2.74 -8.53 13.61
N GLU A 104 1.99 -7.83 12.78
CA GLU A 104 1.60 -8.24 11.42
C GLU A 104 1.93 -7.11 10.43
N ASP A 105 2.35 -7.46 9.21
CA ASP A 105 2.60 -6.47 8.17
C ASP A 105 1.30 -5.79 7.72
N VAL A 106 1.37 -4.48 7.51
CA VAL A 106 0.29 -3.75 6.84
C VAL A 106 0.59 -3.70 5.36
N VAL A 107 -0.31 -4.23 4.55
CA VAL A 107 -0.26 -4.14 3.09
C VAL A 107 -1.47 -3.43 2.52
N GLY A 108 -1.29 -2.75 1.39
CA GLY A 108 -2.35 -2.00 0.74
C GLY A 108 -2.00 -1.57 -0.68
N ILE A 109 -2.98 -1.01 -1.38
CA ILE A 109 -2.84 -0.54 -2.76
C ILE A 109 -2.58 0.96 -2.77
N VAL A 110 -1.55 1.40 -3.48
CA VAL A 110 -1.27 2.82 -3.70
C VAL A 110 -2.38 3.42 -4.56
N GLY A 111 -3.14 4.35 -4.00
CA GLY A 111 -4.12 5.15 -4.74
C GLY A 111 -3.52 6.44 -5.32
N GLU A 112 -2.48 6.98 -4.70
CA GLU A 112 -1.78 8.18 -5.18
C GLU A 112 -0.36 8.28 -4.60
N PHE A 113 0.55 8.88 -5.36
CA PHE A 113 1.88 9.25 -4.88
C PHE A 113 2.19 10.72 -5.19
N GLU A 114 2.42 11.51 -4.15
CA GLU A 114 2.85 12.91 -4.25
C GLU A 114 4.38 12.97 -4.10
N GLY A 115 5.13 12.79 -5.19
CA GLY A 115 6.59 12.65 -5.16
C GLY A 115 7.34 13.79 -4.47
N LYS A 116 6.90 15.05 -4.64
CA LYS A 116 7.51 16.22 -3.97
C LYS A 116 7.36 16.21 -2.45
N LYS A 117 6.33 15.52 -1.93
CA LYS A 117 6.05 15.42 -0.49
C LYS A 117 6.47 14.07 0.08
N SER A 118 7.06 13.20 -0.75
CA SER A 118 7.33 11.80 -0.45
C SER A 118 6.13 11.12 0.22
N LYS A 119 4.92 11.41 -0.26
CA LYS A 119 3.67 11.02 0.41
C LYS A 119 2.90 10.04 -0.45
N VAL A 120 2.59 8.88 0.12
CA VAL A 120 1.78 7.85 -0.51
C VAL A 120 0.41 7.81 0.15
N ARG A 121 -0.66 7.80 -0.66
CA ARG A 121 -2.02 7.51 -0.22
C ARG A 121 -2.35 6.07 -0.57
N VAL A 122 -2.82 5.32 0.41
CA VAL A 122 -2.95 3.86 0.36
C VAL A 122 -4.36 3.46 0.74
N PHE A 123 -4.99 2.61 -0.07
CA PHE A 123 -6.16 1.85 0.33
C PHE A 123 -5.70 0.60 1.07
N GLN A 124 -6.22 0.37 2.28
CA GLN A 124 -5.86 -0.79 3.09
C GLN A 124 -7.06 -1.25 3.92
N ALA A 125 -7.02 -2.49 4.39
CA ALA A 125 -8.02 -2.97 5.34
C ALA A 125 -8.03 -2.09 6.60
N ASN A 126 -9.20 -1.79 7.10
CA ASN A 126 -9.38 -1.09 8.37
C ASN A 126 -9.52 -2.14 9.47
N GLN A 127 -8.59 -2.17 10.41
CA GLN A 127 -8.61 -3.10 11.55
C GLN A 127 -8.98 -2.40 12.87
N HIS A 128 -9.57 -1.20 12.84
CA HIS A 128 -10.15 -0.62 14.04
C HIS A 128 -11.28 -1.51 14.56
N VAL A 129 -11.33 -1.69 15.88
CA VAL A 129 -12.32 -2.57 16.52
C VAL A 129 -13.74 -2.22 16.08
N GLY A 130 -14.46 -3.21 15.55
CA GLY A 130 -15.83 -3.04 15.03
C GLY A 130 -15.92 -2.44 13.63
N GLN A 131 -14.80 -2.17 12.96
CA GLN A 131 -14.74 -1.73 11.57
C GLN A 131 -14.05 -2.81 10.74
N GLN A 132 -14.77 -3.37 9.77
CA GLN A 132 -14.23 -4.32 8.78
C GLN A 132 -14.43 -3.75 7.38
N THR A 133 -13.96 -2.53 7.19
CA THR A 133 -14.05 -1.78 5.92
C THR A 133 -12.66 -1.61 5.32
N VAL A 134 -12.57 -0.88 4.21
CA VAL A 134 -11.31 -0.41 3.65
C VAL A 134 -11.18 1.07 3.98
N GLU A 135 -10.01 1.52 4.39
CA GLU A 135 -9.69 2.92 4.65
C GLU A 135 -8.68 3.49 3.65
N SER A 136 -8.60 4.82 3.56
CA SER A 136 -7.59 5.53 2.76
C SER A 136 -6.64 6.27 3.70
N VAL A 137 -5.43 5.75 3.87
CA VAL A 137 -4.41 6.28 4.78
C VAL A 137 -3.28 6.96 4.02
N SER A 138 -2.67 8.00 4.59
CA SER A 138 -1.51 8.66 4.01
C SER A 138 -0.27 8.44 4.85
N TYR A 139 0.82 7.99 4.21
CA TYR A 139 2.13 7.84 4.83
C TYR A 139 3.14 8.77 4.15
N ARG A 140 3.93 9.51 4.93
CA ARG A 140 5.08 10.27 4.44
C ARG A 140 6.34 9.44 4.64
N LEU A 141 6.96 9.02 3.55
CA LEU A 141 8.10 8.12 3.57
C LEU A 141 9.31 8.73 4.31
N ASP A 142 9.49 10.05 4.18
CA ASP A 142 10.57 10.78 4.87
C ASP A 142 10.38 10.87 6.39
N ASP A 143 9.17 10.61 6.89
CA ASP A 143 8.87 10.60 8.32
C ASP A 143 9.21 9.25 8.99
N LEU A 144 9.64 8.23 8.24
CA LEU A 144 10.00 6.92 8.78
C LEU A 144 11.27 7.00 9.65
N LYS A 145 11.14 6.64 10.94
CA LYS A 145 12.25 6.60 11.91
C LYS A 145 12.82 5.21 12.13
N SER A 146 11.98 4.18 12.09
CA SER A 146 12.38 2.77 12.20
C SER A 146 11.40 1.88 11.44
N GLY A 147 11.75 0.61 11.25
CA GLY A 147 10.96 -0.34 10.47
C GLY A 147 11.25 -0.26 8.98
N THR A 148 10.40 -0.88 8.19
CA THR A 148 10.59 -1.05 6.74
C THR A 148 9.35 -0.61 5.98
N ILE A 149 9.57 0.08 4.86
CA ILE A 149 8.55 0.32 3.82
C ILE A 149 9.07 -0.26 2.51
N LYS A 150 8.28 -1.12 1.87
CA LYS A 150 8.52 -1.63 0.52
C LYS A 150 7.35 -1.29 -0.38
N VAL A 151 7.64 -1.05 -1.65
CA VAL A 151 6.63 -0.88 -2.69
C VAL A 151 6.95 -1.80 -3.85
N PHE A 152 5.94 -2.54 -4.29
CA PHE A 152 6.03 -3.53 -5.35
C PHE A 152 5.11 -3.13 -6.50
N ARG A 153 5.58 -3.36 -7.72
CA ARG A 153 4.77 -3.25 -8.92
C ARG A 153 4.24 -4.61 -9.31
N VAL A 154 2.92 -4.73 -9.34
CA VAL A 154 2.25 -5.93 -9.84
C VAL A 154 2.57 -6.09 -11.33
N LEU A 155 2.92 -7.31 -11.72
CA LEU A 155 3.27 -7.64 -13.10
C LEU A 155 2.06 -8.16 -13.86
N GLU A 156 2.15 -8.13 -15.19
CA GLU A 156 1.17 -8.81 -16.03
C GLU A 156 1.42 -10.34 -15.95
N ALA A 157 0.34 -11.11 -15.88
CA ALA A 157 0.36 -12.58 -15.85
C ALA A 157 0.60 -13.19 -17.24
#